data_AF-A0A562ID26-F1
#
_entry.id   AF-A0A562ID26-F1
#
_cell.length_a   1.000
_cell.length_b   1.000
_cell.length_c   1.000
_cell.angle_alpha   90.00
_cell.angle_beta   90.00
_cell.angle_gamma   90.00
#
_symmetry.space_group_name_H-M   'P 1'
#
loop_
_entity.id
_entity.type
_entity.pdbx_description
1 polymer ?
#
loop_
_entity_poly.entity_id
_entity_poly.type
_entity_poly.pdbx_seq_one_letter_code
_entity_poly.pdbx_strand_id
1 'polypeptide(L)' 'MTTLTDDFPVPTPVTDEDLHYARRAVHVHAPEPWPHGTLCRSERVPYPCRLARWGRATLAAAGRATGETV' A
#
# COMPACT_ATOMS: atom_id res chain seq x y z
N MET A 1 17.89 -7.44 -16.25
CA MET A 1 16.45 -7.72 -16.06
C MET A 1 15.94 -6.71 -15.05
N THR A 2 15.34 -5.62 -15.51
CA THR A 2 14.73 -4.62 -14.63
C THR A 2 13.55 -5.29 -13.93
N THR A 3 13.65 -5.47 -12.62
CA THR A 3 12.50 -5.85 -11.78
C THR A 3 11.53 -4.68 -11.85
N LEU A 4 10.63 -4.67 -12.82
CA LEU A 4 9.40 -3.91 -12.71
C LEU A 4 8.71 -4.48 -11.47
N THR A 5 8.89 -3.84 -10.32
CA THR A 5 8.00 -4.05 -9.20
C THR A 5 6.60 -3.85 -9.76
N ASP A 6 5.81 -4.91 -9.81
CA ASP A 6 4.40 -4.91 -10.27
C ASP A 6 3.54 -3.94 -9.44
N ASP A 7 4.11 -3.30 -8.42
CA ASP A 7 3.47 -2.31 -7.58
C ASP A 7 3.23 -0.96 -8.26
N PHE A 8 2.31 -0.18 -7.71
CA PHE A 8 2.15 1.20 -8.12
C PHE A 8 3.35 2.03 -7.62
N PRO A 9 3.84 3.02 -8.39
CA PRO A 9 4.89 3.90 -7.91
C PRO A 9 4.41 4.68 -6.69
N VAL A 10 5.32 4.91 -5.74
CA VAL A 10 5.08 5.83 -4.61
C VAL A 10 5.42 7.25 -5.10
N PRO A 11 4.48 8.21 -5.05
CA PRO A 11 4.75 9.60 -5.42
C PRO A 11 5.83 10.23 -4.55
N THR A 12 6.60 11.17 -5.11
CA THR A 12 7.59 11.96 -4.37
C THR A 12 7.60 13.39 -4.92
N PRO A 13 7.26 14.44 -4.13
CA PRO A 13 6.82 14.34 -2.74
C PRO A 13 5.46 13.62 -2.61
N VAL A 14 5.22 13.00 -1.45
CA VAL A 14 3.89 12.45 -1.12
C VAL A 14 2.98 13.61 -0.73
N THR A 15 1.81 13.70 -1.37
CA THR A 15 0.82 14.75 -1.09
C THR A 15 -0.23 14.30 -0.06
N ASP A 16 -1.03 15.24 0.45
CA ASP A 16 -2.17 14.92 1.33
C ASP A 16 -3.24 14.08 0.63
N GLU A 17 -3.41 14.26 -0.69
CA GLU A 17 -4.30 13.44 -1.50
C GLU A 17 -3.78 12.00 -1.60
N ASP A 18 -2.47 11.82 -1.84
CA ASP A 18 -1.84 10.50 -1.84
C ASP A 18 -2.00 9.81 -0.48
N LEU A 19 -1.86 10.55 0.63
CA LEU A 19 -2.11 10.04 1.98
C LEU A 19 -3.56 9.61 2.19
N HIS A 20 -4.53 10.40 1.70
CA HIS A 20 -5.95 10.05 1.75
C HIS A 20 -6.21 8.70 1.05
N TYR A 21 -5.73 8.55 -0.18
CA TYR A 21 -5.90 7.31 -0.94
C TYR A 21 -5.11 6.15 -0.35
N ALA A 22 -3.91 6.37 0.17
CA ALA A 22 -3.11 5.33 0.80
C ALA A 22 -3.78 4.77 2.07
N ARG A 23 -4.35 5.64 2.92
CA ARG A 23 -5.16 5.23 4.09
C ARG A 23 -6.38 4.42 3.66
N ARG A 24 -7.10 4.89 2.64
CA ARG A 24 -8.24 4.16 2.09
C ARG A 24 -7.83 2.81 1.53
N ALA A 25 -6.71 2.74 0.80
CA ALA A 25 -6.21 1.51 0.22
C ALA A 25 -5.90 0.46 1.31
N VAL A 26 -5.21 0.82 2.39
CA VAL A 26 -4.92 -0.10 3.50
C VAL A 26 -6.20 -0.55 4.21
N HIS A 27 -7.20 0.33 4.35
CA HIS A 27 -8.47 -0.01 5.00
C HIS A 27 -9.35 -0.93 4.13
N VAL A 28 -9.50 -0.62 2.85
CA VAL A 28 -10.34 -1.39 1.91
C VAL A 28 -9.71 -2.74 1.60
N HIS A 29 -8.41 -2.73 1.30
CA HIS A 29 -7.64 -3.92 0.96
C HIS A 29 -7.03 -4.55 2.21
N ALA A 30 -7.87 -4.86 3.20
CA ALA A 30 -7.47 -5.58 4.41
C ALA A 30 -7.30 -7.10 4.15
N PRO A 31 -6.50 -7.82 4.96
CA PRO A 31 -6.48 -9.28 4.93
C PRO A 31 -7.82 -9.82 5.45
N GLU A 32 -8.32 -10.86 4.79
CA GLU A 32 -9.50 -11.61 5.21
C GLU A 32 -9.18 -13.11 5.14
N PRO A 33 -9.57 -13.92 6.14
CA PRO A 33 -9.37 -15.37 6.09
C PRO A 33 -10.42 -16.05 5.20
N TRP A 34 -9.96 -16.94 4.31
CA TRP A 34 -10.79 -17.77 3.43
C TRP A 34 -10.38 -19.23 3.54
N PRO A 35 -11.24 -20.20 3.14
CA PRO A 35 -10.90 -21.62 3.19
C PRO A 35 -9.60 -22.01 2.47
N HIS A 36 -9.17 -21.24 1.47
CA HIS A 36 -7.99 -21.49 0.64
C HIS A 36 -6.81 -20.54 0.93
N GLY A 37 -6.87 -19.76 2.01
CA GLY A 37 -5.79 -18.86 2.45
C GLY A 37 -6.26 -17.44 2.76
N THR A 38 -5.33 -16.58 3.16
CA THR A 38 -5.64 -15.16 3.42
C THR A 38 -5.65 -14.39 2.10
N LEU A 39 -6.80 -13.82 1.76
CA LEU A 39 -6.97 -12.99 0.57
C LEU A 39 -7.19 -11.53 0.93
N CYS A 40 -6.95 -10.65 -0.04
CA CYS A 40 -7.44 -9.29 0.03
C CYS A 40 -8.96 -9.28 0.01
N ARG A 41 -9.60 -8.63 1.00
CA ARG A 41 -11.05 -8.50 1.10
C ARG A 41 -11.74 -7.97 -0.16
N SER A 42 -11.12 -6.98 -0.81
CA SER A 42 -11.65 -6.33 -2.03
C SER A 42 -11.36 -7.14 -3.29
N GLU A 43 -10.09 -7.43 -3.55
CA GLU A 43 -9.65 -7.96 -4.85
C GLU A 43 -9.71 -9.48 -4.96
N ARG A 44 -9.86 -10.20 -3.85
CA ARG A 44 -9.87 -11.68 -3.80
C ARG A 44 -8.64 -12.35 -4.42
N VAL A 45 -7.51 -11.65 -4.37
CA VAL A 45 -6.16 -12.17 -4.67
C VAL A 45 -5.38 -12.41 -3.37
N PRO A 46 -4.29 -13.19 -3.39
CA PRO A 46 -3.44 -13.40 -2.21
C PRO A 46 -3.03 -12.08 -1.55
N TYR A 47 -3.19 -12.01 -0.23
CA TYR A 47 -2.82 -10.83 0.55
C TYR A 47 -1.30 -10.82 0.84
N PRO A 48 -0.61 -9.65 0.74
CA PRO A 48 -1.12 -8.34 0.37
C PRO A 48 -1.24 -8.16 -1.15
N CYS A 49 -2.36 -7.59 -1.61
CA CYS A 49 -2.53 -7.19 -3.01
C CYS A 49 -1.74 -5.91 -3.33
N ARG A 50 -1.67 -5.56 -4.62
CA ARG A 50 -0.94 -4.40 -5.12
C ARG A 50 -1.33 -3.08 -4.43
N LEU A 51 -2.62 -2.83 -4.23
CA LEU A 51 -3.11 -1.60 -3.58
C LEU A 51 -2.79 -1.57 -2.08
N ALA A 52 -2.84 -2.71 -1.39
CA ALA A 52 -2.41 -2.80 0.00
C ALA A 52 -0.90 -2.52 0.15
N ARG A 53 -0.08 -3.05 -0.77
CA ARG A 53 1.38 -2.80 -0.78
C ARG A 53 1.68 -1.33 -1.07
N TRP A 54 1.06 -0.75 -2.09
CA TRP A 54 1.20 0.67 -2.41
C TRP A 54 0.79 1.57 -1.25
N GLY A 55 -0.39 1.36 -0.65
CA GLY A 55 -0.86 2.20 0.46
C GLY A 55 0.10 2.16 1.65
N ARG A 56 0.65 0.99 1.99
CA ARG A 56 1.67 0.85 3.03
C ARG A 56 2.96 1.60 2.68
N ALA A 57 3.42 1.48 1.44
CA ALA A 57 4.64 2.14 0.99
C ALA A 57 4.52 3.67 0.97
N THR A 58 3.39 4.21 0.50
CA THR A 58 3.12 5.66 0.48
C THR A 58 3.02 6.23 1.90
N LEU A 59 2.34 5.54 2.81
CA LEU A 59 2.27 5.95 4.23
C LEU A 59 3.66 5.94 4.90
N ALA A 60 4.48 4.92 4.62
CA ALA A 60 5.84 4.83 5.13
C ALA A 60 6.74 5.94 4.57
N ALA A 61 6.59 6.28 3.27
CA ALA A 61 7.34 7.35 2.63
C ALA A 61 6.98 8.73 3.20
N ALA A 62 5.71 8.99 3.53
CA ALA A 62 5.33 10.24 4.20
C ALA A 62 5.93 10.38 5.61
N GLY A 63 6.01 9.28 6.37
CA GLY A 63 6.71 9.27 7.66
C GLY A 63 8.22 9.48 7.55
N ARG A 64 8.81 9.24 6.36
CA ARG A 64 10.21 9.59 6.04
C ARG A 64 10.34 11.03 5.51
N ALA A 65 9.33 11.54 4.81
CA ALA A 65 9.33 12.88 4.23
C ALA A 65 9.17 14.00 5.29
N THR A 66 8.64 13.70 6.48
CA THR A 66 8.52 14.66 7.58
C THR A 66 9.81 14.95 8.34
N GLY A 67 10.94 14.32 8.00
CA GLY A 67 12.27 14.82 8.37
C GLY A 67 12.52 15.17 9.84
N GLU A 68 11.96 14.40 10.80
CA GLU A 68 12.55 14.32 12.13
C GLU A 68 13.62 13.23 12.07
N THR A 69 14.86 13.66 11.78
CA THR A 69 16.06 12.85 11.98
C THR A 69 16.22 12.64 13.48
N VAL A 70 16.25 11.38 13.93
CA VAL A 70 16.92 11.01 15.18
C VAL A 70 18.34 10.61 14.85
#